data_AF-A0A3N5QU08-F1
#
_entry.id   AF-A0A3N5QU08-F1
#
_cell.length_a   1.000
_cell.length_b   1.000
_cell.length_c   1.000
_cell.angle_alpha   90.00
_cell.angle_beta   90.00
_cell.angle_gamma   90.00
#
_symmetry.space_group_name_H-M   'P 1'
#
loop_
_entity.id
_entity.type
_entity.pdbx_description
1 polymer ?
#
loop_
_entity_poly.entity_id
_entity_poly.type
_entity_poly.pdbx_seq_one_letter_code
_entity_poly.pdbx_strand_id
1 'polypeptide(L)'
;MKKTILSENQSSVCGLFCRACTAYIATHEDPDRLAYMARSFGCSTQDMECLGCRSEKLAIHCRACVFKACAQKHNVDFCGDCPQGPCENLKRFQTEKPHRIELWEDHKRIREVGHVKWHAEKMEHYACPQCGTINSAYDLACRKCKTEPSCAYVGLHGDSIREYVKNRK
;
A
#
# COMPACT_ATOMS: atom_id res chain seq x y z
N MET A 1 -17.26 -0.69 26.11
CA MET A 1 -15.80 -0.86 26.36
C MET A 1 -15.08 -0.47 25.08
N LYS A 2 -14.48 0.72 25.05
CA LYS A 2 -13.77 1.24 23.87
C LYS A 2 -12.47 0.43 23.75
N LYS A 3 -12.37 -0.46 22.77
CA LYS A 3 -11.10 -1.07 22.40
C LYS A 3 -10.19 0.06 21.90
N THR A 4 -9.29 0.49 22.77
CA THR A 4 -8.13 1.29 22.41
C THR A 4 -7.33 0.49 21.38
N ILE A 5 -7.36 0.86 20.11
CA ILE A 5 -6.53 0.22 19.06
C ILE A 5 -5.78 1.31 18.29
N LEU A 6 -4.56 1.53 18.78
CA LEU A 6 -3.31 1.76 18.04
C LEU A 6 -3.28 2.93 17.03
N SER A 7 -2.63 4.01 17.47
CA SER A 7 -2.11 5.10 16.64
C SER A 7 -0.98 4.69 15.68
N GLU A 8 -0.77 3.40 15.42
CA GLU A 8 0.36 2.86 14.63
C GLU A 8 -0.07 1.97 13.46
N ASN A 9 -1.37 1.89 13.15
CA ASN A 9 -1.86 0.95 12.13
C ASN A 9 -1.71 1.50 10.70
N GLN A 10 -0.48 1.47 10.18
CA GLN A 10 -0.13 1.76 8.76
C GLN A 10 -0.47 0.59 7.81
N SER A 11 -1.34 -0.32 8.26
CA SER A 11 -1.88 -1.42 7.46
C SER A 11 -3.25 -1.02 6.93
N SER A 12 -3.42 -1.03 5.61
CA SER A 12 -4.72 -0.70 5.02
C SER A 12 -5.74 -1.79 5.29
N VAL A 13 -7.03 -1.43 5.30
CA VAL A 13 -8.13 -2.41 5.48
C VAL A 13 -8.10 -3.50 4.41
N CYS A 14 -7.63 -3.20 3.19
CA CYS A 14 -7.51 -4.17 2.10
C CYS A 14 -6.21 -4.97 2.13
N GLY A 15 -5.36 -4.86 3.16
CA GLY A 15 -4.14 -5.64 3.26
C GLY A 15 -2.92 -5.06 2.53
N LEU A 16 -3.03 -3.89 1.90
CA LEU A 16 -1.88 -3.16 1.39
C LEU A 16 -1.06 -2.50 2.51
N PHE A 17 0.25 -2.49 2.33
CA PHE A 17 1.22 -1.87 3.24
C PHE A 17 1.42 -0.38 2.94
N CYS A 18 0.95 0.51 3.81
CA CYS A 18 0.97 1.95 3.50
C CYS A 18 2.38 2.53 3.37
N ARG A 19 3.39 2.02 4.09
CA ARG A 19 4.75 2.58 4.02
C ARG A 19 5.43 2.40 2.66
N ALA A 20 5.00 1.42 1.87
CA ALA A 20 5.44 1.25 0.49
C ALA A 20 4.52 1.93 -0.54
N CYS A 21 3.44 2.60 -0.10
CA CYS A 21 2.56 3.34 -1.01
C CYS A 21 3.28 4.59 -1.53
N THR A 22 3.22 4.82 -2.85
CA THR A 22 3.82 5.99 -3.50
C THR A 22 3.35 7.31 -2.87
N ALA A 23 2.06 7.44 -2.53
CA ALA A 23 1.51 8.65 -1.91
C ALA A 23 2.01 8.85 -0.47
N TYR A 24 2.16 7.77 0.30
CA TYR A 24 2.67 7.84 1.67
C TYR A 24 4.14 8.24 1.66
N ILE A 25 4.95 7.56 0.84
CA ILE A 25 6.37 7.91 0.63
C ILE A 25 6.50 9.37 0.18
N ALA A 26 5.69 9.82 -0.79
CA ALA A 26 5.71 11.19 -1.28
C ALA A 26 5.45 12.21 -0.17
N THR A 27 4.48 11.92 0.70
CA THR A 27 4.11 12.81 1.81
C THR A 27 5.22 12.92 2.85
N HIS A 28 5.89 11.81 3.15
CA HIS A 28 6.82 11.73 4.28
C HIS A 28 8.30 11.93 3.91
N GLU A 29 8.69 11.65 2.67
CA GLU A 29 10.09 11.50 2.30
C GLU A 29 10.47 12.13 0.94
N ASP A 30 9.50 12.45 0.08
CA ASP A 30 9.78 12.78 -1.32
C ASP A 30 8.83 13.88 -1.87
N PRO A 31 9.10 15.16 -1.55
CA PRO A 31 8.28 16.29 -1.98
C PRO A 31 8.17 16.43 -3.52
N ASP A 32 9.21 16.04 -4.26
CA ASP A 32 9.21 16.08 -5.72
C ASP A 32 8.23 15.05 -6.30
N ARG A 33 8.21 13.83 -5.75
CA ARG A 33 7.20 12.81 -6.04
C ARG A 33 5.80 13.30 -5.69
N LEU A 34 5.63 14.02 -4.58
CA LEU A 34 4.33 14.59 -4.19
C LEU A 34 3.86 15.62 -5.22
N ALA A 35 4.74 16.52 -5.64
CA ALA A 35 4.45 17.53 -6.65
C ALA A 35 4.12 16.90 -8.02
N TYR A 36 4.86 15.85 -8.42
CA TYR A 36 4.58 15.10 -9.64
C TYR A 36 3.21 14.42 -9.59
N MET A 37 2.88 13.78 -8.46
CA MET A 37 1.58 13.15 -8.25
C MET A 37 0.45 14.18 -8.32
N ALA A 38 0.58 15.32 -7.64
CA ALA A 38 -0.42 16.38 -7.67
C ALA A 38 -0.70 16.88 -9.10
N ARG A 39 0.36 17.14 -9.87
CA ARG A 39 0.22 17.49 -11.30
C ARG A 39 -0.47 16.40 -12.12
N SER A 40 -0.09 15.14 -11.90
CA SER A 40 -0.67 14.00 -12.63
C SER A 40 -2.15 13.77 -12.34
N PHE A 41 -2.61 14.14 -11.14
CA PHE A 41 -4.01 14.06 -10.74
C PHE A 41 -4.79 15.36 -10.96
N GLY A 42 -4.14 16.43 -11.46
CA GLY A 42 -4.78 17.73 -11.65
C GLY A 42 -5.26 18.39 -10.35
N CYS A 43 -4.55 18.17 -9.25
CA CYS A 43 -4.92 18.67 -7.92
C CYS A 43 -3.76 19.32 -7.18
N SER A 44 -4.00 19.80 -5.96
CA SER A 44 -2.97 20.38 -5.10
C SER A 44 -2.08 19.31 -4.47
N THR A 45 -0.87 19.68 -4.01
CA THR A 45 -0.02 18.79 -3.19
C THR A 45 -0.73 18.40 -1.90
N GLN A 46 -1.45 19.34 -1.28
CA GLN A 46 -2.26 19.10 -0.10
C GLN A 46 -3.36 18.05 -0.35
N ASP A 47 -3.85 17.91 -1.58
CA ASP A 47 -4.80 16.87 -1.96
C ASP A 47 -4.19 15.48 -2.08
N MET A 48 -2.89 15.41 -2.33
CA MET A 48 -2.14 14.16 -2.49
C MET A 48 -1.47 13.68 -1.20
N GLU A 49 -1.34 14.55 -0.20
CA GLU A 49 -0.85 14.18 1.13
C GLU A 49 -1.66 13.04 1.75
N CYS A 50 -0.97 12.06 2.32
CA CYS A 50 -1.55 10.86 2.90
C CYS A 50 -0.79 10.43 4.15
N LEU A 51 -1.50 10.27 5.26
CA LEU A 51 -0.94 9.80 6.54
C LEU A 51 -1.27 8.32 6.84
N GLY A 52 -1.82 7.60 5.84
CA GLY A 52 -2.12 6.16 5.91
C GLY A 52 -3.62 5.85 5.81
N CYS A 53 -3.99 4.63 5.42
CA CYS A 53 -5.39 4.26 5.14
C CYS A 53 -6.36 4.52 6.30
N ARG A 54 -5.86 4.39 7.53
CA ARG A 54 -6.65 4.55 8.76
C ARG A 54 -6.59 5.96 9.36
N SER A 55 -5.85 6.90 8.77
CA SER A 55 -5.88 8.31 9.18
C SER A 55 -7.07 9.06 8.57
N GLU A 56 -7.28 10.28 9.05
CA GLU A 56 -8.23 11.24 8.47
C GLU A 56 -7.69 11.87 7.19
N LYS A 57 -6.37 12.12 7.13
CA LYS A 57 -5.70 12.70 5.96
C LYS A 57 -5.35 11.62 4.93
N LEU A 58 -6.04 11.63 3.80
CA LEU A 58 -5.87 10.67 2.70
C LEU A 58 -5.61 11.40 1.37
N ALA A 59 -4.74 10.81 0.53
CA ALA A 59 -4.60 11.20 -0.87
C ALA A 59 -5.94 11.07 -1.60
N ILE A 60 -6.20 11.97 -2.55
CA ILE A 60 -7.51 12.10 -3.22
C ILE A 60 -8.08 10.77 -3.75
N HIS A 61 -7.25 9.94 -4.39
CA HIS A 61 -7.67 8.64 -4.94
C HIS A 61 -8.05 7.60 -3.88
N CYS A 62 -7.60 7.78 -2.63
CA CYS A 62 -7.96 6.93 -1.50
C CYS A 62 -9.20 7.44 -0.74
N ARG A 63 -9.61 8.70 -0.92
CA ARG A 63 -10.79 9.28 -0.25
C ARG A 63 -12.09 8.57 -0.64
N ALA A 64 -12.18 8.12 -1.90
CA ALA A 64 -13.33 7.37 -2.43
C ALA A 64 -13.21 5.84 -2.25
N CYS A 65 -12.29 5.35 -1.41
CA CYS A 65 -12.07 3.92 -1.23
C CYS A 65 -13.27 3.24 -0.55
N VAL A 66 -14.00 2.42 -1.31
CA VAL A 66 -15.18 1.67 -0.82
C VAL A 66 -14.86 0.65 0.27
N PHE A 67 -13.62 0.14 0.32
CA PHE A 67 -13.23 -0.90 1.26
C PHE A 67 -13.19 -0.41 2.71
N LYS A 68 -12.86 0.88 2.95
CA LYS A 68 -12.84 1.46 4.30
C LYS A 68 -14.24 1.48 4.91
N ALA A 69 -15.21 2.01 4.16
CA ALA A 69 -16.61 2.03 4.58
C ALA A 69 -17.20 0.61 4.69
N CYS A 70 -16.84 -0.29 3.78
CA CYS A 70 -17.29 -1.69 3.80
C CYS A 70 -16.78 -2.42 5.05
N ALA A 71 -15.49 -2.31 5.38
CA ALA A 71 -14.90 -2.93 6.57
C ALA A 71 -15.57 -2.44 7.86
N GLN A 72 -15.84 -1.14 7.96
CA GLN A 72 -16.58 -0.55 9.08
C GLN A 72 -18.01 -1.10 9.17
N LYS A 73 -18.75 -1.15 8.06
CA LYS A 73 -20.12 -1.69 8.01
C LYS A 73 -20.19 -3.16 8.44
N HIS A 74 -19.20 -3.95 8.05
CA HIS A 74 -19.12 -5.38 8.37
C HIS A 74 -18.42 -5.65 9.71
N ASN A 75 -17.97 -4.61 10.41
CA ASN A 75 -17.25 -4.68 11.68
C ASN A 75 -16.03 -5.62 11.63
N VAL A 76 -15.22 -5.48 10.59
CA VAL A 76 -13.96 -6.23 10.39
C VAL A 76 -12.77 -5.28 10.31
N ASP A 77 -11.63 -5.71 10.85
CA ASP A 77 -10.40 -4.92 10.78
C ASP A 77 -9.77 -4.98 9.40
N PHE A 78 -9.79 -6.16 8.75
CA PHE A 78 -9.28 -6.36 7.40
C PHE A 78 -10.32 -7.00 6.49
N CYS A 79 -10.28 -6.70 5.19
CA CYS A 79 -11.17 -7.32 4.21
C CYS A 79 -11.04 -8.85 4.18
N GLY A 80 -9.84 -9.36 4.49
CA GLY A 80 -9.59 -10.78 4.69
C GLY A 80 -10.40 -11.39 5.83
N ASP A 81 -10.80 -10.64 6.85
CA ASP A 81 -11.57 -11.17 7.97
C ASP A 81 -13.08 -11.19 7.69
N CYS A 82 -13.51 -10.68 6.53
CA CYS A 82 -14.91 -10.66 6.15
C CYS A 82 -15.43 -12.09 5.91
N PRO A 83 -16.48 -12.54 6.63
CA PRO A 83 -17.04 -13.88 6.44
C PRO A 83 -17.73 -14.06 5.06
N GLN A 84 -17.98 -12.96 4.35
CA GLN A 84 -18.52 -12.96 2.99
C GLN A 84 -17.42 -12.88 1.92
N GLY A 85 -16.15 -12.89 2.33
CA GLY A 85 -14.99 -12.81 1.46
C GLY A 85 -14.49 -14.18 0.98
N PRO A 86 -13.67 -14.23 -0.09
CA PRO A 86 -13.26 -13.10 -0.93
C PRO A 86 -14.38 -12.66 -1.87
N CYS A 87 -14.79 -11.39 -1.80
CA CYS A 87 -15.85 -10.84 -2.64
C CYS A 87 -15.32 -10.39 -4.00
N GLU A 88 -16.19 -10.35 -5.02
CA GLU A 88 -15.81 -9.97 -6.39
C GLU A 88 -15.17 -8.58 -6.48
N ASN A 89 -15.59 -7.63 -5.64
CA ASN A 89 -14.97 -6.31 -5.58
C ASN A 89 -13.49 -6.37 -5.18
N LEU A 90 -13.15 -7.20 -4.20
CA LEU A 90 -11.77 -7.38 -3.75
C LEU A 90 -10.93 -8.12 -4.80
N LYS A 91 -11.53 -9.12 -5.47
CA LYS A 91 -10.87 -9.84 -6.58
C LYS A 91 -10.54 -8.91 -7.74
N ARG A 92 -11.51 -8.12 -8.21
CA ARG A 92 -11.26 -7.13 -9.27
C ARG A 92 -10.18 -6.13 -8.83
N PHE A 93 -10.32 -5.57 -7.63
CA PHE A 93 -9.33 -4.63 -7.09
C PHE A 93 -7.91 -5.21 -7.11
N GLN A 94 -7.73 -6.47 -6.70
CA GLN A 94 -6.44 -7.15 -6.68
C GLN A 94 -5.80 -7.20 -8.07
N THR A 95 -6.56 -7.51 -9.12
CA THR A 95 -6.03 -7.68 -10.49
C THR A 95 -5.66 -6.38 -11.21
N GLU A 96 -6.16 -5.23 -10.77
CA GLU A 96 -6.04 -3.97 -11.52
C GLU A 96 -4.63 -3.34 -11.49
N LYS A 97 -3.81 -3.65 -10.48
CA LYS A 97 -2.52 -2.96 -10.27
C LYS A 97 -1.45 -3.88 -9.66
N PRO A 98 -0.19 -3.79 -10.13
CA PRO A 98 0.90 -4.62 -9.61
C PRO A 98 1.07 -4.56 -8.11
N HIS A 99 1.02 -3.39 -7.48
CA HIS A 99 1.19 -3.25 -6.01
C HIS A 99 0.16 -4.00 -5.14
N ARG A 100 -0.81 -4.67 -5.78
CA ARG A 100 -1.87 -5.45 -5.15
C ARG A 100 -1.69 -6.95 -5.39
N ILE A 101 -0.63 -7.41 -6.06
CA ILE A 101 -0.44 -8.83 -6.39
C ILE A 101 -0.54 -9.72 -5.15
N GLU A 102 0.13 -9.35 -4.06
CA GLU A 102 0.22 -10.14 -2.81
C GLU A 102 -0.97 -9.96 -1.86
N LEU A 103 -2.11 -9.40 -2.32
CA LEU A 103 -3.24 -9.07 -1.45
C LEU A 103 -3.77 -10.29 -0.67
N TRP A 104 -3.79 -11.45 -1.32
CA TRP A 104 -4.33 -12.68 -0.75
C TRP A 104 -3.39 -13.27 0.30
N GLU A 105 -2.10 -13.30 -0.04
CA GLU A 105 -1.01 -13.71 0.83
C GLU A 105 -0.94 -12.80 2.06
N ASP A 106 -1.12 -11.49 1.88
CA ASP A 106 -1.14 -10.50 2.96
C ASP A 106 -2.32 -10.70 3.89
N HIS A 107 -3.52 -10.90 3.35
CA HIS A 107 -4.67 -11.20 4.18
C HIS A 107 -4.52 -12.53 4.93
N LYS A 108 -4.03 -13.57 4.26
CA LYS A 108 -3.74 -14.86 4.91
C LYS A 108 -2.71 -14.67 6.03
N ARG A 109 -1.63 -13.96 5.77
CA ARG A 109 -0.55 -13.73 6.74
C ARG A 109 -1.03 -12.91 7.93
N ILE A 110 -1.82 -11.86 7.70
CA ILE A 110 -2.42 -11.06 8.78
C ILE A 110 -3.28 -11.94 9.70
N ARG A 111 -4.07 -12.88 9.17
CA ARG A 111 -4.84 -13.82 10.00
C ARG A 111 -3.97 -14.77 10.80
N GLU A 112 -2.87 -15.25 10.21
CA GLU A 112 -1.97 -16.22 10.84
C GLU A 112 -1.13 -15.60 11.97
N VAL A 113 -0.58 -14.40 11.76
CA VAL A 113 0.42 -13.82 12.66
C VAL A 113 0.04 -12.49 13.28
N GLY A 114 -1.12 -11.93 12.90
CA GLY A 114 -1.55 -10.60 13.30
C GLY A 114 -0.84 -9.49 12.52
N HIS A 115 -1.49 -8.32 12.44
CA HIS A 115 -1.02 -7.20 11.62
C HIS A 115 0.32 -6.61 12.07
N VAL A 116 0.67 -6.66 13.37
CA VAL A 116 1.93 -6.12 13.88
C VAL A 116 3.13 -6.89 13.32
N LYS A 117 3.08 -8.22 13.37
CA LYS A 117 4.14 -9.07 12.82
C LYS A 117 4.19 -8.99 11.30
N TRP A 118 3.03 -9.04 10.64
CA TRP A 118 2.95 -8.83 9.19
C TRP A 118 3.55 -7.48 8.75
N HIS A 119 3.31 -6.41 9.52
CA HIS A 119 3.86 -5.09 9.21
C HIS A 119 5.39 -5.07 9.30
N ALA A 120 5.98 -5.73 10.30
CA ALA A 120 7.45 -5.88 10.40
C ALA A 120 8.01 -6.69 9.22
N GLU A 121 7.35 -7.79 8.84
CA GLU A 121 7.72 -8.57 7.66
C GLU A 121 7.65 -7.75 6.37
N LYS A 122 6.64 -6.86 6.24
CA LYS A 122 6.53 -5.96 5.09
C LYS A 122 7.57 -4.83 5.09
N MET A 123 8.00 -4.36 6.26
CA MET A 123 9.14 -3.43 6.34
C MET A 123 10.39 -4.06 5.71
N GLU A 124 10.70 -5.31 6.03
CA GLU A 124 11.83 -6.03 5.44
C GLU A 124 11.60 -6.30 3.94
N HIS A 125 10.40 -6.74 3.57
CA HIS A 125 10.04 -7.11 2.20
C HIS A 125 10.18 -5.94 1.20
N TYR A 126 9.87 -4.72 1.64
CA TYR A 126 9.99 -3.50 0.83
C TYR A 126 11.27 -2.70 1.09
N ALA A 127 12.13 -3.13 2.02
CA ALA A 127 13.42 -2.50 2.26
C ALA A 127 14.43 -2.85 1.18
N CYS A 128 15.28 -1.88 0.85
CA CYS A 128 16.45 -2.11 0.02
C CYS A 128 17.45 -3.02 0.75
N PRO A 129 17.93 -4.11 0.12
CA PRO A 129 18.88 -5.03 0.75
C PRO A 129 20.24 -4.38 1.04
N GLN A 130 20.58 -3.26 0.39
CA GLN A 130 21.86 -2.57 0.57
C GLN A 130 21.79 -1.44 1.60
N CYS A 131 20.72 -0.64 1.63
CA CYS A 131 20.67 0.56 2.47
C CYS A 131 19.42 0.66 3.37
N GLY A 132 18.55 -0.36 3.38
CA GLY A 132 17.35 -0.41 4.21
C GLY A 132 16.24 0.59 3.84
N THR A 133 16.42 1.42 2.81
CA THR A 133 15.39 2.38 2.39
C THR A 133 14.15 1.66 1.87
N ILE A 134 12.97 2.02 2.38
CA ILE A 134 11.69 1.48 1.90
C ILE A 134 11.41 2.02 0.50
N ASN A 135 11.15 1.10 -0.43
CA ASN A 135 10.82 1.40 -1.82
C ASN A 135 9.35 1.05 -2.08
N SER A 136 8.72 1.76 -3.02
CA SER A 136 7.39 1.36 -3.47
C SER A 136 7.49 0.17 -4.42
N ALA A 137 6.34 -0.48 -4.67
CA ALA A 137 6.20 -1.50 -5.70
C ALA A 137 6.59 -1.02 -7.12
N TYR A 138 6.72 0.30 -7.35
CA TYR A 138 7.03 0.87 -8.67
C TYR A 138 8.45 1.43 -8.78
N ASP A 139 9.21 1.46 -7.69
CA ASP A 139 10.61 1.88 -7.71
C ASP A 139 11.46 0.68 -8.13
N LEU A 140 11.76 0.50 -9.42
CA LEU A 140 12.53 -0.66 -9.90
C LEU A 140 13.94 -0.72 -9.29
N ALA A 141 14.59 0.44 -9.18
CA ALA A 141 15.84 0.64 -8.47
C ALA A 141 15.61 1.43 -7.16
N CYS A 142 16.42 1.17 -6.15
CA CYS A 142 16.30 1.82 -4.84
C CYS A 142 16.39 3.34 -4.98
N ARG A 143 15.42 4.05 -4.40
CA ARG A 143 15.33 5.51 -4.50
C ARG A 143 16.59 6.23 -3.99
N LYS A 144 17.24 5.65 -2.98
CA LYS A 144 18.44 6.20 -2.31
C LYS A 144 19.76 5.74 -2.94
N CYS A 145 20.03 4.44 -2.98
CA CYS A 145 21.35 3.90 -3.38
C CYS A 145 21.39 3.28 -4.79
N LYS A 146 20.26 3.27 -5.50
CA LYS A 146 20.13 2.77 -6.89
C LYS A 146 20.33 1.26 -7.08
N THR A 147 20.45 0.46 -6.02
CA THR A 147 20.42 -1.01 -6.10
C THR A 147 19.17 -1.53 -6.84
N GLU A 148 19.34 -2.53 -7.70
CA GLU A 148 18.28 -3.20 -8.43
C GLU A 148 18.38 -4.73 -8.24
N PRO A 149 17.28 -5.44 -7.90
CA PRO A 149 15.96 -4.90 -7.57
C PRO A 149 15.97 -4.05 -6.29
N SER A 150 15.08 -3.06 -6.23
CA SER A 150 15.04 -2.11 -5.11
C SER A 150 14.63 -2.73 -3.76
N CYS A 151 13.93 -3.86 -3.79
CA CYS A 151 13.49 -4.63 -2.64
C CYS A 151 13.02 -6.03 -3.10
N ALA A 152 12.68 -6.91 -2.15
CA ALA A 152 12.24 -8.27 -2.45
C ALA A 152 10.96 -8.28 -3.31
N TYR A 153 10.00 -7.40 -3.02
CA TYR A 153 8.77 -7.28 -3.81
C TYR A 153 9.04 -7.05 -5.30
N VAL A 154 9.94 -6.11 -5.61
CA VAL A 154 10.31 -5.78 -6.99
C VAL A 154 11.09 -6.92 -7.63
N GLY A 155 11.90 -7.66 -6.86
CA GLY A 155 12.57 -8.87 -7.33
C GLY A 155 11.59 -9.96 -7.76
N LEU A 156 10.48 -10.13 -7.03
CA LEU A 156 9.45 -11.14 -7.33
C LEU A 156 8.53 -10.73 -8.48
N HIS A 157 8.11 -9.47 -8.53
CA HIS A 157 7.02 -9.00 -9.40
C HIS A 157 7.48 -8.07 -10.52
N GLY A 158 8.80 -7.94 -10.72
CA GLY A 158 9.42 -6.94 -11.60
C GLY A 158 8.90 -6.97 -13.04
N ASP A 159 8.62 -8.14 -13.59
CA ASP A 159 8.09 -8.28 -14.95
C ASP A 159 6.67 -7.71 -15.08
N SER A 160 5.76 -8.08 -14.17
CA SER A 160 4.39 -7.54 -14.13
C SER A 160 4.38 -6.03 -13.87
N ILE A 161 5.30 -5.53 -13.05
CA ILE A 161 5.46 -4.09 -12.80
C ILE A 161 5.90 -3.37 -14.09
N ARG A 162 6.93 -3.88 -14.78
CA ARG A 162 7.44 -3.31 -16.03
C ARG A 162 6.39 -3.32 -17.13
N GLU A 163 5.65 -4.41 -17.29
CA GLU A 163 4.57 -4.52 -18.25
C GLU A 163 3.46 -3.49 -17.97
N TYR A 164 3.01 -3.39 -16.72
CA TYR A 164 2.00 -2.41 -16.33
C TYR A 164 2.43 -0.98 -16.61
N VAL A 165 3.68 -0.62 -16.27
CA VAL A 165 4.21 0.73 -16.50
C VAL A 165 4.31 1.04 -17.99
N LYS A 166 4.75 0.08 -18.83
CA LYS A 166 4.79 0.25 -20.29
C LYS A 166 3.40 0.50 -20.91
N ASN A 167 2.37 -0.09 -20.31
CA ASN A 167 0.99 -0.03 -20.82
C ASN A 167 0.17 1.15 -20.27
N ARG A 168 0.70 1.95 -19.31
CA ARG A 168 0.11 3.24 -18.89
C ARG A 168 0.41 4.32 -19.93
N LYS A 169 -0.24 4.25 -21.09
CA LYS A 169 -0.38 5.40 -22.00
C LYS A 169 -1.53 6.29 -21.55
#